data_AF-V5GAN6-F1
#
_entry.id   AF-V5GAN6-F1
#
_cell.length_a   1.000
_cell.length_b   1.000
_cell.length_c   1.000
_cell.angle_alpha   90.00
_cell.angle_beta   90.00
_cell.angle_gamma   90.00
#
_symmetry.space_group_name_H-M   'P 1'
#
loop_
_entity.id
_entity.type
_entity.pdbx_description
1 polymer ?
#
loop_
_entity_poly.entity_id
_entity_poly.type
_entity_poly.pdbx_seq_one_letter_code
_entity_poly.pdbx_strand_id
1 'polypeptide(L)'
;MGKHKKKLKEDKAKVKLKQSKTKFLPKGLNVTKTDFKIKPIVLVQQLKEKDASTPLSKRKLDVKDLLNRIKHYNENVRYGACEELAEMMKIHSDELINMYLSQ
;
A
#
# COMPACT_ATOMS: atom_id res chain seq x y z
N MET A 1 5.19 -2.82 -56.92
CA MET A 1 6.25 -3.63 -56.25
C MET A 1 6.17 -5.06 -56.76
N GLY A 2 7.14 -5.53 -57.55
CA GLY A 2 7.13 -6.88 -58.13
C GLY A 2 7.15 -8.00 -57.08
N LYS A 3 6.63 -9.18 -57.43
CA LYS A 3 6.49 -10.35 -56.54
C LYS A 3 7.80 -10.71 -55.81
N HIS A 4 8.94 -10.58 -56.48
CA HIS A 4 10.27 -10.81 -55.89
C HIS A 4 10.59 -9.87 -54.71
N LYS A 5 10.31 -8.57 -54.85
CA LYS A 5 10.54 -7.58 -53.78
C LYS A 5 9.63 -7.83 -52.57
N LYS A 6 8.45 -8.44 -52.76
CA LYS A 6 7.55 -8.83 -51.65
C LYS A 6 8.09 -10.02 -50.87
N LYS A 7 8.50 -11.10 -51.55
CA LYS A 7 9.10 -12.29 -50.92
C LYS A 7 10.36 -11.95 -50.11
N LEU A 8 11.23 -11.09 -50.64
CA LEU A 8 12.42 -10.62 -49.92
C LEU A 8 12.11 -9.83 -48.64
N LYS A 9 10.99 -9.10 -48.60
CA LYS A 9 10.55 -8.40 -47.38
C LYS A 9 10.00 -9.40 -46.36
N GLU A 10 9.20 -10.36 -46.81
CA GLU A 10 8.63 -11.41 -45.97
C GLU A 10 9.72 -12.27 -45.30
N ASP A 11 10.75 -12.68 -46.05
CA ASP A 11 11.84 -13.49 -45.50
C ASP A 11 12.73 -12.73 -44.51
N LYS A 12 12.87 -11.40 -44.67
CA LYS A 12 13.59 -10.56 -43.70
C LYS A 12 12.78 -10.32 -42.41
N ALA A 13 11.45 -10.39 -42.48
CA ALA A 13 10.57 -10.24 -41.32
C ALA A 13 10.46 -11.51 -40.47
N LYS A 14 10.83 -12.68 -41.02
CA LYS A 14 10.91 -13.93 -40.25
C LYS A 14 12.07 -13.86 -39.25
N VAL A 15 11.78 -14.20 -38.01
CA VAL A 15 12.80 -14.29 -36.95
C VAL A 15 13.76 -15.43 -37.31
N LYS A 16 15.01 -15.09 -37.67
CA LYS A 16 16.06 -16.07 -37.90
C LYS A 16 16.34 -16.84 -36.60
N LEU A 17 16.47 -18.17 -36.71
CA LEU A 17 16.84 -19.02 -35.59
C LEU A 17 18.23 -18.58 -35.07
N LYS A 18 18.28 -17.93 -33.90
CA LYS A 18 19.54 -17.61 -33.23
C LYS A 18 19.85 -18.73 -32.26
N GLN A 19 20.94 -19.46 -32.49
CA GLN A 19 21.33 -20.66 -31.73
C GLN A 19 21.61 -20.41 -30.24
N SER A 20 21.71 -19.15 -29.78
CA SER A 20 22.21 -18.84 -28.44
C SER A 20 21.22 -18.24 -27.44
N LYS A 21 19.92 -18.09 -27.76
CA LYS A 21 19.02 -17.30 -26.90
C LYS A 21 18.08 -18.09 -25.98
N THR A 22 17.81 -19.37 -26.24
CA THR A 22 17.11 -20.27 -25.30
C THR A 22 17.29 -21.73 -25.74
N LYS A 23 17.29 -22.67 -24.78
CA LYS A 23 17.33 -24.13 -25.01
C LYS A 23 16.14 -24.67 -25.84
N PHE A 24 15.10 -23.86 -26.01
CA PHE A 24 13.87 -24.17 -26.72
C PHE A 24 13.61 -23.18 -27.85
N LEU A 25 13.00 -23.65 -28.95
CA LEU A 25 12.61 -22.84 -30.09
C LEU A 25 11.65 -21.72 -29.65
N PRO A 26 11.69 -20.54 -30.30
CA PRO A 26 10.73 -19.47 -30.04
C PRO A 26 9.31 -19.99 -30.27
N LYS A 27 8.41 -19.67 -29.33
CA LYS A 27 7.00 -20.06 -29.39
C LYS A 27 6.37 -19.60 -30.71
N GLY A 28 5.47 -20.41 -31.26
CA GLY A 28 4.79 -20.11 -32.53
C GLY A 28 4.01 -18.80 -32.50
N LEU A 29 3.73 -18.22 -33.67
CA LEU A 29 3.05 -16.93 -33.82
C LEU A 29 1.59 -16.93 -33.31
N ASN A 30 0.98 -18.11 -33.15
CA ASN A 30 -0.41 -18.27 -32.70
C ASN A 30 -0.53 -18.50 -31.18
N VAL A 31 0.51 -18.21 -30.40
CA VAL A 31 0.49 -18.44 -28.95
C VAL A 31 -0.12 -17.25 -28.22
N THR A 32 -1.30 -17.48 -27.63
CA THR A 32 -1.92 -16.54 -26.69
C THR A 32 -1.10 -16.49 -25.40
N LYS A 33 -0.65 -15.29 -25.01
CA LYS A 33 0.02 -15.06 -23.72
C LYS A 33 -1.04 -14.79 -22.65
N THR A 34 -1.17 -15.70 -21.68
CA THR A 34 -2.14 -15.60 -20.57
C THR A 34 -1.52 -15.00 -19.30
N ASP A 35 -0.33 -14.41 -19.41
CA ASP A 35 0.38 -13.84 -18.27
C ASP A 35 -0.14 -12.43 -18.01
N PHE A 36 -0.89 -12.24 -16.92
CA PHE A 36 -1.28 -10.93 -16.42
C PHE A 36 -0.97 -10.79 -14.94
N LYS A 37 -0.56 -9.59 -14.52
CA LYS A 37 -0.31 -9.29 -13.11
C LYS A 37 -1.44 -8.43 -12.59
N ILE A 38 -2.07 -8.88 -11.51
CA ILE A 38 -3.06 -8.08 -10.78
C ILE A 38 -2.35 -7.34 -9.64
N LYS A 39 -2.62 -6.05 -9.50
CA LYS A 39 -2.30 -5.29 -8.29
C LYS A 39 -3.61 -4.96 -7.58
N PRO A 40 -3.86 -5.49 -6.37
CA PRO A 40 -5.11 -5.23 -5.66
C PRO A 40 -5.17 -3.77 -5.20
N ILE A 41 -6.40 -3.25 -5.11
CA ILE A 41 -6.65 -1.95 -4.51
C ILE A 41 -6.51 -2.10 -3.00
N VAL A 42 -5.58 -1.35 -2.41
CA VAL A 42 -5.44 -1.26 -0.95
C VAL A 42 -6.31 -0.11 -0.48
N LEU A 43 -7.39 -0.44 0.24
CA LEU A 43 -8.19 0.57 0.93
C LEU A 43 -7.44 0.99 2.19
N VAL A 44 -7.17 2.29 2.31
CA VAL A 44 -6.65 2.86 3.56
C VAL A 44 -7.74 2.66 4.61
N GLN A 45 -7.44 1.89 5.64
CA GLN A 45 -8.40 1.56 6.68
C GLN A 45 -8.84 2.85 7.39
N GLN A 46 -10.12 3.20 7.25
CA GLN A 46 -10.78 4.23 8.02
C GLN A 46 -11.38 3.56 9.25
N LEU A 47 -10.96 3.97 10.45
CA LEU A 47 -11.52 3.56 11.73
C LEU A 47 -11.43 2.05 11.99
N LYS A 48 -10.23 1.56 12.35
CA LYS A 48 -10.10 0.22 12.92
C LYS A 48 -10.96 0.13 14.18
N GLU A 49 -11.63 -1.01 14.40
CA GLU A 49 -12.13 -1.36 15.72
C GLU A 49 -10.94 -1.36 16.67
N LYS A 50 -11.07 -0.58 17.73
CA LYS A 50 -10.02 -0.42 18.73
C LYS A 50 -10.18 -1.52 19.75
N ASP A 51 -9.07 -2.14 20.10
CA ASP A 51 -9.07 -3.23 21.08
C ASP A 51 -9.66 -2.71 22.39
N ALA A 52 -10.60 -3.45 22.97
CA ALA A 52 -11.27 -3.07 24.22
C ALA A 52 -10.31 -2.91 25.42
N SER A 53 -9.06 -3.36 25.27
CA SER A 53 -8.01 -3.27 26.27
C SER A 53 -7.26 -1.93 26.28
N THR A 54 -7.37 -1.11 25.22
CA THR A 54 -6.67 0.18 25.21
C THR A 54 -7.54 1.26 25.84
N PRO A 55 -7.01 2.08 26.77
CA PRO A 55 -7.75 3.20 27.31
C PRO A 55 -8.09 4.16 26.16
N LEU A 56 -9.35 4.60 26.11
CA LEU A 56 -9.90 5.44 25.05
C LEU A 56 -10.36 6.79 25.62
N SER A 57 -10.13 7.86 24.86
CA SER A 57 -10.73 9.18 25.16
C SER A 57 -12.27 9.14 25.07
N LYS A 58 -12.95 10.18 25.60
CA LYS A 58 -14.40 10.42 25.45
C LYS A 58 -14.87 10.30 24.00
N ARG A 59 -14.02 10.63 23.03
CA ARG A 59 -14.29 10.52 21.58
C ARG A 59 -13.82 9.21 20.94
N LYS A 60 -13.51 8.19 21.75
CA LYS A 60 -12.94 6.90 21.32
C LYS A 60 -11.64 7.04 20.53
N LEU A 61 -10.77 7.97 20.96
CA LEU A 61 -9.46 8.21 20.38
C LEU A 61 -8.36 7.55 21.22
N ASP A 62 -7.34 7.03 20.54
CA ASP A 62 -6.18 6.40 21.18
C ASP A 62 -5.14 7.47 21.47
N VAL A 63 -4.25 7.19 22.41
CA VAL A 63 -3.11 8.08 22.70
C VAL A 63 -2.33 8.41 21.43
N LYS A 64 -2.07 7.42 20.57
CA LYS A 64 -1.34 7.63 19.31
C LYS A 64 -2.11 8.53 18.33
N ASP A 65 -3.42 8.40 18.27
CA ASP A 65 -4.27 9.24 17.41
C ASP A 65 -4.35 10.67 17.94
N LEU A 66 -4.42 10.85 19.26
CA LEU A 66 -4.38 12.16 19.90
C LEU A 66 -3.05 12.86 19.64
N LEU A 67 -1.93 12.16 19.78
CA LEU A 67 -0.59 12.68 19.44
C LEU A 67 -0.49 13.10 17.97
N ASN A 68 -1.12 12.36 17.05
CA ASN A 68 -1.19 12.76 15.64
C ASN A 68 -2.04 14.03 15.45
N ARG A 69 -3.15 14.18 16.17
CA ARG A 69 -4.02 15.37 16.09
C ARG A 69 -3.38 16.64 16.67
N ILE A 70 -2.46 16.52 17.63
CA ILE A 70 -1.68 17.67 18.14
C ILE A 70 -0.82 18.29 17.02
N LYS A 71 -0.42 17.51 16.01
CA LYS A 71 0.34 18.00 14.85
C LYS A 71 -0.55 18.51 13.70
N HIS A 72 -1.86 18.56 13.89
CA HIS A 72 -2.79 18.97 12.86
C HIS A 72 -2.68 20.47 12.56
N TYR A 73 -2.93 20.89 11.32
CA TYR A 73 -2.80 22.29 10.91
C TYR A 73 -3.84 23.22 11.57
N ASN A 74 -5.02 22.70 11.87
CA ASN A 74 -6.10 23.45 12.49
C ASN A 74 -5.88 23.58 14.00
N GLU A 75 -5.84 24.82 14.50
CA GLU A 75 -5.63 25.15 15.91
C GLU A 75 -6.68 24.56 16.85
N ASN A 76 -7.96 24.64 16.49
CA ASN A 76 -9.05 24.09 17.32
C ASN A 76 -8.90 22.57 17.50
N VAL A 77 -8.40 21.88 16.47
CA VAL A 77 -8.15 20.44 16.53
C VAL A 77 -6.97 20.13 17.45
N ARG A 78 -5.91 20.95 17.42
CA ARG A 78 -4.76 20.79 18.33
C ARG A 78 -5.15 21.04 19.78
N TYR A 79 -5.87 22.13 20.03
CA TYR A 79 -6.34 22.48 21.37
C TYR A 79 -7.21 21.37 21.97
N GLY A 80 -8.22 20.91 21.22
CA GLY A 80 -9.09 19.82 21.67
C GLY A 80 -8.32 18.51 21.90
N ALA A 81 -7.30 18.21 21.09
CA ALA A 81 -6.46 17.02 21.29
C ALA A 81 -5.61 17.11 22.58
N CYS A 82 -5.04 18.28 22.89
CA CYS A 82 -4.30 18.50 24.13
C CYS A 82 -5.19 18.39 25.37
N GLU A 83 -6.40 18.98 25.31
CA GLU A 83 -7.37 18.91 26.40
C GLU A 83 -7.81 17.47 26.65
N GLU A 84 -8.19 16.73 25.60
CA GLU A 84 -8.56 15.32 25.71
C GLU A 84 -7.40 14.45 26.23
N LEU A 85 -6.17 14.71 25.82
CA LEU A 85 -5.00 14.00 26.34
C LEU A 85 -4.80 14.26 27.84
N ALA A 86 -4.97 15.51 28.28
CA ALA A 86 -4.87 15.86 29.69
C ALA A 86 -5.99 15.21 30.53
N GLU A 87 -7.22 15.14 30.01
CA GLU A 87 -8.32 14.42 30.66
C GLU A 87 -8.04 12.92 30.74
N MET A 88 -7.54 12.32 29.67
CA MET A 88 -7.22 10.90 29.61
C MET A 88 -6.14 10.52 30.62
N MET A 89 -5.10 11.35 30.76
CA MET A 89 -4.04 11.16 31.75
C MET A 89 -4.54 11.29 33.20
N LYS A 90 -5.62 12.06 33.46
CA LYS A 90 -6.22 12.15 34.80
C LYS A 90 -7.02 10.91 35.16
N ILE A 91 -7.62 10.23 34.18
CA ILE A 91 -8.53 9.10 34.41
C ILE A 91 -7.75 7.77 34.40
N HIS A 92 -6.80 7.62 33.47
CA HIS A 92 -6.09 6.36 33.21
C HIS A 92 -4.57 6.48 33.46
N SER A 93 -4.15 7.27 34.47
CA SER A 93 -2.73 7.55 34.71
C SER A 93 -1.89 6.29 34.82
N ASP A 94 -2.31 5.35 35.67
CA ASP A 94 -1.48 4.20 36.05
C ASP A 94 -1.38 3.18 34.91
N GLU A 95 -2.48 2.95 34.18
CA GLU A 95 -2.52 2.08 33.00
C GLU A 95 -1.64 2.62 31.87
N LEU A 96 -1.71 3.93 31.61
CA LEU A 96 -0.92 4.58 30.56
C LEU A 96 0.56 4.66 30.90
N ILE A 97 0.91 4.96 32.15
CA ILE A 97 2.29 4.99 32.62
C ILE A 97 2.90 3.59 32.53
N ASN A 98 2.19 2.55 32.99
CA ASN A 98 2.69 1.19 32.91
C ASN A 98 2.84 0.71 31.45
N MET A 99 1.93 1.09 30.56
CA MET A 99 1.98 0.64 29.16
C MET A 99 3.06 1.36 28.33
N TYR A 100 3.33 2.64 28.60
CA TYR A 100 4.21 3.47 27.76
C TYR A 100 5.54 3.86 28.41
N LEU A 101 5.65 3.85 29.75
CA LEU A 101 6.81 4.38 30.48
C LEU A 101 7.50 3.35 31.38
N SER A 102 6.84 2.27 31.76
CA SER A 102 7.46 1.14 32.47
C SER A 102 8.07 0.15 31.47
N GLN A 103 9.28 0.45 30.98
CA GLN A 103 10.18 -0.53 30.37
C GLN A 103 11.25 -0.96 31.38
#